data_AF-A0AAD4WJP9-F1
#
_entry.id   AF-A0AAD4WJP9-F1
#
_cell.length_a   1.000
_cell.length_b   1.000
_cell.length_c   1.000
_cell.angle_alpha   90.00
_cell.angle_beta   90.00
_cell.angle_gamma   90.00
#
_symmetry.space_group_name_H-M   'P 1'
#
loop_
_entity.id
_entity.type
_entity.pdbx_description
1 polymer ?
#
loop_
_entity_poly.entity_id
_entity_poly.type
_entity_poly.pdbx_seq_one_letter_code
_entity_poly.pdbx_strand_id
1 'polypeptide(L)'
;MASGSNSSTIGNIQNLMPIFYGENYEYWSVQMKTLFISQDLWDIVEDGYEEQETSKAGKETQEKQKTYKENKKKDAKALFLIQQGVSKNLFPRLLPATTSKQAWEILKIEFKGSEKVISIKLQSLWREFDNLLMKDSESIQVFFTKVSGIVNQIPGWVTTLGSCFVSSQKQNRAGW
;
A
#
# COMPACT_ATOMS: atom_id res chain seq x y z
N MET A 1 -37.09 20.51 38.82
CA MET A 1 -36.85 19.45 37.83
C MET A 1 -36.96 20.07 36.45
N ALA A 2 -35.84 20.20 35.73
CA ALA A 2 -35.80 20.39 34.28
C ALA A 2 -34.36 20.08 33.85
N SER A 3 -34.05 18.79 33.77
CA SER A 3 -32.88 18.31 33.04
C SER A 3 -33.19 18.44 31.56
N GLY A 4 -32.33 19.16 30.84
CA GLY A 4 -32.32 19.20 29.39
C GLY A 4 -30.88 19.08 28.94
N SER A 5 -30.39 17.85 28.85
CA SER A 5 -29.04 17.53 28.40
C SER A 5 -28.86 17.92 26.93
N ASN A 6 -27.91 18.81 26.67
CA ASN A 6 -27.49 19.15 25.32
C ASN A 6 -26.61 18.00 24.79
N SER A 7 -27.25 17.00 24.18
CA SER A 7 -26.54 16.00 23.37
C SER A 7 -26.13 16.66 22.06
N SER A 8 -24.89 17.14 22.01
CA SER A 8 -24.24 17.53 20.76
C SER A 8 -24.09 16.28 19.90
N THR A 9 -24.98 16.14 18.92
CA THR A 9 -24.86 15.24 17.78
C THR A 9 -23.55 15.54 17.06
N ILE A 10 -22.48 14.83 17.43
CA ILE A 10 -21.29 14.73 16.59
C ILE A 10 -21.77 14.01 15.34
N GLY A 11 -21.89 14.78 14.26
CA GLY A 11 -22.38 14.33 12.97
C GLY A 11 -21.71 13.03 12.56
N ASN A 12 -22.57 12.05 12.25
CA ASN A 12 -22.34 10.90 11.39
C ASN A 12 -21.12 11.08 10.45
N ILE A 13 -19.94 10.63 10.87
CA ILE A 13 -18.82 10.35 9.96
C ILE A 13 -19.08 8.96 9.38
N GLN A 14 -20.12 8.85 8.55
CA GLN A 14 -20.37 7.64 7.79
C GLN A 14 -19.46 7.66 6.55
N ASN A 15 -18.58 6.65 6.49
CA ASN A 15 -17.70 6.24 5.40
C ASN A 15 -16.35 6.98 5.25
N LEU A 16 -15.45 6.77 6.21
CA LEU A 16 -14.00 7.06 6.10
C LEU A 16 -13.22 6.03 5.28
N MET A 17 -13.87 4.98 4.78
CA MET A 17 -13.17 3.87 4.14
C MET A 17 -13.16 4.02 2.62
N PRO A 18 -11.98 4.22 2.00
CA PRO A 18 -11.89 4.28 0.55
C PRO A 18 -12.16 2.88 -0.02
N ILE A 19 -13.20 2.76 -0.84
CA ILE A 19 -13.56 1.49 -1.49
C ILE A 19 -12.86 1.40 -2.84
N PHE A 20 -12.16 0.29 -3.05
CA PHE A 20 -11.47 -0.01 -4.29
C PHE A 20 -12.37 -0.76 -5.26
N TYR A 21 -12.60 -0.20 -6.44
CA TYR A 21 -13.41 -0.80 -7.51
C TYR A 21 -12.59 -1.43 -8.64
N GLY A 22 -11.25 -1.37 -8.56
CA GLY A 22 -10.34 -1.94 -9.56
C GLY A 22 -9.62 -0.90 -10.42
N GLU A 23 -9.98 0.37 -10.27
CA GLU A 23 -9.37 1.48 -11.00
C GLU A 23 -8.64 2.44 -10.05
N ASN A 24 -7.66 3.18 -10.56
CA ASN A 24 -6.91 4.20 -9.80
C ASN A 24 -6.27 3.66 -8.51
N TYR A 25 -5.60 2.50 -8.61
CA TYR A 25 -4.92 1.86 -7.47
C TYR A 25 -3.97 2.80 -6.72
N GLU A 26 -3.22 3.66 -7.42
CA GLU A 26 -2.32 4.63 -6.76
C GLU A 26 -3.09 5.60 -5.85
N TYR A 27 -4.24 6.11 -6.28
CA TYR A 27 -5.07 6.99 -5.47
C TYR A 27 -5.63 6.26 -4.24
N TRP A 28 -6.21 5.08 -4.47
CA TRP A 28 -6.78 4.27 -3.40
C TRP A 28 -5.72 3.84 -2.37
N SER A 29 -4.55 3.38 -2.84
CA SER A 29 -3.48 2.88 -1.97
C SER A 29 -2.90 3.98 -1.08
N VAL A 30 -2.80 5.24 -1.57
CA VAL A 30 -2.39 6.39 -0.75
C VAL A 30 -3.41 6.68 0.36
N GLN A 31 -4.71 6.65 0.06
CA GLN A 31 -5.77 6.85 1.05
C GLN A 31 -5.77 5.73 2.09
N MET A 32 -5.67 4.47 1.67
CA MET A 32 -5.60 3.34 2.62
C MET A 32 -4.32 3.35 3.45
N LYS A 33 -3.17 3.70 2.87
CA LYS A 33 -1.92 3.85 3.62
C LYS A 33 -2.07 4.92 4.71
N THR A 34 -2.68 6.05 4.39
CA THR A 34 -2.96 7.12 5.37
C THR A 34 -3.86 6.63 6.50
N LEU A 35 -4.87 5.81 6.18
CA LEU A 35 -5.76 5.21 7.17
C LEU A 35 -5.06 4.17 8.07
N PHE A 36 -4.07 3.43 7.56
CA PHE A 36 -3.27 2.53 8.39
C PHE A 36 -2.29 3.28 9.29
N ILE A 37 -1.66 4.35 8.79
CA ILE A 37 -0.78 5.20 9.58
C ILE A 37 -1.56 5.86 10.73
N SER A 38 -2.76 6.37 10.48
CA SER A 38 -3.58 7.01 11.52
C SER A 38 -4.05 6.05 12.62
N GLN A 39 -3.99 4.74 12.36
CA GLN A 39 -4.38 3.69 13.31
C GLN A 39 -3.19 2.90 13.87
N ASP A 40 -1.95 3.29 13.56
CA ASP A 40 -0.73 2.59 13.99
C ASP A 40 -0.69 1.12 13.53
N LEU A 41 -1.12 0.89 12.28
CA LEU A 41 -1.23 -0.43 11.64
C LEU A 41 -0.26 -0.62 10.46
N TRP A 42 0.33 0.46 9.93
CA TRP A 42 1.11 0.40 8.69
C TRP A 42 2.31 -0.54 8.78
N ASP A 43 3.03 -0.55 9.90
CA ASP A 43 4.19 -1.42 10.10
C ASP A 43 3.80 -2.90 10.01
N ILE A 44 2.61 -3.27 10.49
CA ILE A 44 2.10 -4.66 10.39
C ILE A 44 1.70 -5.00 8.96
N VAL A 45 1.17 -4.04 8.19
CA VAL A 45 0.79 -4.25 6.79
C VAL A 45 2.02 -4.35 5.89
N GLU A 46 3.05 -3.53 6.13
CA GLU A 46 4.27 -3.47 5.32
C GLU A 46 5.27 -4.56 5.70
N ASP A 47 5.67 -4.61 6.97
CA ASP A 47 6.72 -5.51 7.44
C ASP A 47 6.15 -6.87 7.86
N GLY A 48 4.87 -6.94 8.27
CA GLY A 48 4.26 -8.15 8.81
C GLY A 48 4.55 -8.30 10.31
N TYR A 49 4.29 -9.49 10.84
CA TYR A 49 4.70 -9.86 12.19
C TYR A 49 5.23 -11.30 12.21
N GLU A 50 6.12 -11.60 13.14
CA GLU A 50 6.62 -12.96 13.34
C GLU A 50 5.52 -13.83 13.95
N GLU A 51 5.10 -14.85 13.20
CA GLU A 51 4.21 -15.88 13.74
C GLU A 51 5.00 -16.79 14.67
N GLN A 52 4.77 -16.68 15.97
CA GLN A 52 5.41 -17.60 16.92
C GLN A 52 4.81 -18.99 16.73
N GLU A 53 5.60 -19.93 16.20
CA GLU A 53 5.21 -21.34 16.25
C GLU A 53 5.10 -21.76 17.71
N THR A 54 3.94 -22.30 18.08
CA THR A 54 3.63 -22.80 19.42
C THR A 54 4.49 -24.01 19.87
N SER A 55 5.58 -24.32 19.17
CA SER A 55 6.30 -25.59 19.23
C SER A 55 7.70 -25.52 19.86
N LYS A 56 8.22 -24.35 20.25
CA LYS A 56 9.49 -24.30 21.02
C LYS A 56 9.24 -23.95 22.47
N ALA A 57 9.15 -25.01 23.27
CA ALA A 57 9.27 -25.01 24.72
C ALA A 57 10.60 -24.39 25.17
N GLY A 58 10.64 -23.06 25.22
CA GLY A 58 11.72 -22.30 25.80
C GLY A 58 11.09 -21.02 26.35
N LYS A 59 11.19 -20.82 27.67
CA LYS A 59 10.61 -19.69 28.42
C LYS A 59 10.57 -18.39 27.60
N GLU A 60 9.43 -18.13 26.96
CA GLU A 60 9.18 -16.82 26.37
C GLU A 60 8.96 -15.85 27.51
N THR A 61 9.73 -14.77 27.54
CA THR A 61 9.47 -13.64 28.43
C THR A 61 8.01 -13.21 28.24
N GLN A 62 7.25 -13.01 29.32
CA GLN A 62 5.84 -12.59 29.27
C GLN A 62 5.59 -11.42 28.31
N GLU A 63 6.59 -10.55 28.17
CA GLU A 63 6.64 -9.41 27.26
C GLU A 63 6.59 -9.80 25.76
N LYS A 64 7.28 -10.87 25.35
CA LYS A 64 7.24 -11.36 23.95
C LYS A 64 5.87 -11.91 23.58
N GLN A 65 5.24 -12.69 24.47
CA GLN A 65 3.90 -13.22 24.27
C GLN A 65 2.83 -12.11 24.24
N LYS A 66 2.98 -11.09 25.07
CA LYS A 66 2.10 -9.93 25.07
C LYS A 66 2.19 -9.20 23.73
N THR A 67 3.40 -8.94 23.26
CA THR A 67 3.67 -8.28 21.97
C THR A 67 3.12 -9.08 20.80
N TYR A 68 3.29 -10.41 20.78
CA TYR A 68 2.72 -11.27 19.74
C TYR A 68 1.19 -11.19 19.68
N LYS A 69 0.51 -11.24 20.84
CA LYS A 69 -0.95 -11.11 20.91
C LYS A 69 -1.43 -9.74 20.44
N GLU A 70 -0.70 -8.68 20.74
CA GLU A 70 -1.00 -7.33 20.29
C GLU A 70 -0.84 -7.21 18.76
N ASN A 71 0.28 -7.70 18.21
CA ASN A 71 0.53 -7.70 16.77
C ASN A 71 -0.51 -8.53 16.00
N LYS A 72 -0.90 -9.70 16.52
CA LYS A 72 -1.98 -10.50 15.92
C LYS A 72 -3.32 -9.76 15.88
N LYS A 73 -3.65 -8.98 16.91
CA LYS A 73 -4.85 -8.13 16.93
C LYS A 73 -4.74 -6.99 15.91
N LYS A 74 -3.57 -6.34 15.82
CA LYS A 74 -3.32 -5.29 14.82
C LYS A 74 -3.43 -5.84 13.40
N ASP A 75 -2.86 -7.01 13.13
CA ASP A 75 -2.93 -7.67 11.82
C ASP A 75 -4.37 -8.02 11.44
N ALA A 76 -5.14 -8.64 12.34
CA ALA A 76 -6.54 -8.94 12.09
C ALA A 76 -7.37 -7.67 11.82
N LYS A 77 -7.09 -6.58 12.56
CA LYS A 77 -7.74 -5.28 12.34
C LYS A 77 -7.37 -4.70 10.96
N ALA A 78 -6.10 -4.75 10.60
CA ALA A 78 -5.63 -4.26 9.31
C ALA A 78 -6.22 -5.08 8.15
N LEU A 79 -6.23 -6.41 8.27
CA LEU A 79 -6.83 -7.30 7.27
C LEU A 79 -8.31 -7.00 7.08
N PHE A 80 -9.05 -6.80 8.17
CA PHE A 80 -10.46 -6.40 8.10
C PHE A 80 -10.66 -5.08 7.35
N LEU A 81 -9.81 -4.08 7.61
CA LEU A 81 -9.87 -2.79 6.91
C LEU A 81 -9.55 -2.94 5.40
N ILE A 82 -8.60 -3.79 5.01
CA ILE A 82 -8.34 -4.10 3.59
C ILE A 82 -9.58 -4.73 2.95
N GLN A 83 -10.16 -5.73 3.62
CA GLN A 83 -11.35 -6.45 3.12
C GLN A 83 -12.57 -5.54 2.95
N GLN A 84 -12.76 -4.58 3.86
CA GLN A 84 -13.83 -3.59 3.76
C GLN A 84 -13.51 -2.48 2.74
N GLY A 85 -12.23 -2.19 2.54
CA GLY A 85 -11.73 -1.23 1.56
C GLY A 85 -11.71 -1.77 0.12
N VAL A 86 -12.13 -3.01 -0.12
CA VAL A 86 -12.31 -3.56 -1.47
C VAL A 86 -13.77 -3.83 -1.77
N SER A 87 -14.13 -3.63 -3.03
CA SER A 87 -15.46 -3.98 -3.55
C SER A 87 -15.67 -5.51 -3.59
N LYS A 88 -16.93 -5.93 -3.50
CA LYS A 88 -17.32 -7.35 -3.42
C LYS A 88 -16.86 -8.18 -4.62
N ASN A 89 -16.72 -7.57 -5.80
CA ASN A 89 -16.21 -8.21 -7.01
C ASN A 89 -14.70 -8.50 -6.95
N LEU A 90 -13.94 -7.76 -6.14
CA LEU A 90 -12.50 -7.97 -5.95
C LEU A 90 -12.18 -8.83 -4.74
N PHE A 91 -13.13 -8.98 -3.81
CA PHE A 91 -12.97 -9.81 -2.62
C PHE A 91 -12.49 -11.26 -2.91
N PRO A 92 -12.94 -11.97 -3.97
CA PRO A 92 -12.43 -13.30 -4.28
C PRO A 92 -10.91 -13.37 -4.47
N ARG A 93 -10.26 -12.27 -4.84
CA ARG A 93 -8.80 -12.17 -4.99
C ARG A 93 -8.07 -12.22 -3.65
N LEU A 94 -8.72 -11.78 -2.57
CA LEU A 94 -8.18 -11.74 -1.23
C LEU A 94 -8.41 -13.02 -0.42
N LEU A 95 -9.21 -13.98 -0.93
CA LEU A 95 -9.47 -15.25 -0.25
C LEU A 95 -8.22 -16.02 0.20
N PRO A 96 -7.11 -16.08 -0.57
CA PRO A 96 -5.92 -16.80 -0.13
C PRO A 96 -5.10 -16.04 0.94
N ALA A 97 -5.42 -14.78 1.24
CA ALA A 97 -4.67 -14.01 2.22
C ALA A 97 -5.10 -14.33 3.66
N THR A 98 -4.15 -14.78 4.48
CA THR A 98 -4.36 -15.02 5.92
C THR A 98 -3.89 -13.85 6.78
N THR A 99 -3.03 -12.98 6.25
CA THR A 99 -2.49 -11.80 6.93
C THR A 99 -2.76 -10.52 6.15
N SER A 100 -2.73 -9.38 6.84
CA SER A 100 -2.91 -8.07 6.21
C SER A 100 -1.82 -7.76 5.17
N LYS A 101 -0.58 -8.18 5.44
CA LYS A 101 0.55 -8.08 4.50
C LYS A 101 0.29 -8.85 3.20
N GLN A 102 -0.16 -10.10 3.30
CA GLN A 102 -0.49 -10.90 2.12
C GLN A 102 -1.61 -10.26 1.29
N ALA A 103 -2.67 -9.79 1.95
CA ALA A 103 -3.77 -9.12 1.28
C ALA A 103 -3.31 -7.85 0.54
N TRP A 104 -2.46 -7.05 1.19
CA TRP A 104 -1.89 -5.84 0.61
C TRP A 104 -1.01 -6.13 -0.61
N GLU A 105 -0.13 -7.13 -0.52
CA GLU A 105 0.76 -7.52 -1.62
C GLU A 105 0.00 -8.12 -2.81
N ILE A 106 -1.06 -8.90 -2.58
CA ILE A 106 -1.92 -9.39 -3.67
C ILE A 106 -2.51 -8.21 -4.46
N LEU A 107 -3.08 -7.22 -3.78
CA LEU A 107 -3.66 -6.04 -4.44
C LEU A 107 -2.59 -5.23 -5.16
N LYS A 108 -1.41 -5.09 -4.57
CA LYS A 108 -0.28 -4.40 -5.20
C LYS A 108 0.16 -5.10 -6.49
N ILE A 109 0.37 -6.41 -6.44
CA ILE A 109 0.81 -7.19 -7.60
C ILE A 109 -0.25 -7.17 -8.71
N GLU A 110 -1.53 -7.32 -8.35
CA GLU A 110 -2.62 -7.41 -9.32
C GLU A 110 -2.92 -6.08 -10.01
N PHE A 111 -2.90 -4.96 -9.28
CA PHE A 111 -3.36 -3.66 -9.81
C PHE A 111 -2.24 -2.66 -10.11
N LYS A 112 -1.07 -2.79 -9.49
CA LYS A 112 0.13 -2.01 -9.84
C LYS A 112 1.03 -2.75 -10.83
N GLY A 113 0.94 -4.08 -10.86
CA GLY A 113 1.87 -4.96 -11.54
C GLY A 113 3.07 -5.32 -10.68
N SER A 114 3.73 -6.44 -11.00
CA SER A 114 4.95 -6.83 -10.29
C SER A 114 6.08 -5.83 -10.53
N GLU A 115 7.03 -5.75 -9.59
CA GLU A 115 8.22 -4.87 -9.71
C GLU A 115 8.96 -5.04 -11.04
N LYS A 116 8.98 -6.25 -11.60
CA LYS A 116 9.54 -6.52 -12.93
C LYS A 116 8.78 -5.83 -14.05
N VAL A 117 7.45 -5.87 -14.01
CA VAL A 117 6.59 -5.19 -15.00
C VAL A 117 6.76 -3.67 -14.89
N ILE A 118 6.84 -3.15 -13.66
CA ILE A 118 7.15 -1.75 -13.38
C ILE A 118 8.50 -1.35 -13.98
N SER A 119 9.53 -2.18 -13.75
CA SER A 119 10.89 -1.93 -14.22
C SER A 119 10.98 -1.94 -15.75
N ILE A 120 10.31 -2.90 -16.42
CA ILE A 120 10.24 -2.96 -17.88
C ILE A 120 9.53 -1.71 -18.44
N LYS A 121 8.41 -1.30 -17.83
CA LYS A 121 7.68 -0.10 -18.26
C LYS A 121 8.51 1.17 -18.07
N LEU A 122 9.25 1.25 -16.97
CA LEU A 122 10.18 2.35 -16.71
C LEU A 122 11.33 2.38 -17.72
N GLN A 123 11.92 1.22 -18.06
CA GLN A 123 12.95 1.13 -19.10
C GLN A 123 12.41 1.54 -20.48
N SER A 124 11.15 1.19 -20.81
CA SER A 124 10.49 1.66 -22.03
C SER A 124 10.38 3.19 -22.06
N LEU A 125 9.92 3.80 -20.96
CA LEU A 125 9.80 5.25 -20.85
C LEU A 125 11.15 5.97 -20.96
N TRP A 126 12.20 5.44 -20.33
CA TRP A 126 13.57 5.96 -20.49
C TRP A 126 14.04 5.86 -21.94
N ARG A 127 13.78 4.72 -22.60
CA ARG A 127 14.13 4.54 -24.01
C ARG A 127 13.34 5.49 -24.91
N GLU A 128 12.07 5.77 -24.62
CA GLU A 128 11.27 6.76 -25.36
C GLU A 128 11.79 8.18 -25.13
N PHE A 129 12.20 8.51 -23.90
CA PHE A 129 12.83 9.78 -23.55
C PHE A 129 14.19 9.98 -24.24
N ASP A 130 15.05 8.95 -24.25
CA ASP A 130 16.37 9.00 -24.87
C ASP A 130 16.28 9.09 -26.40
N ASN A 131 15.25 8.47 -27.00
CA ASN A 131 14.98 8.55 -28.44
C ASN A 131 14.19 9.81 -28.83
N LEU A 132 13.88 10.68 -27.87
CA LEU A 132 13.10 11.89 -28.11
C LEU A 132 13.98 12.95 -28.74
N LEU A 133 13.91 13.04 -30.07
CA LEU A 133 14.63 14.02 -30.86
C LEU A 133 13.64 14.99 -31.48
N MET A 134 13.94 16.28 -31.35
CA MET A 134 13.12 17.30 -31.97
C MET A 134 13.28 17.20 -33.49
N LYS A 135 12.18 17.05 -34.23
CA LYS A 135 12.23 17.05 -35.71
C LYS A 135 12.27 18.48 -36.25
N ASP A 136 12.96 18.69 -37.38
CA ASP A 136 13.09 20.02 -38.01
C ASP A 136 11.74 20.66 -38.40
N SER A 137 10.69 19.85 -38.54
CA SER A 137 9.34 20.27 -38.90
C SER A 137 8.38 20.47 -37.71
N GLU A 138 8.83 20.23 -36.46
CA GLU A 138 7.98 20.36 -35.29
C GLU A 138 8.25 21.63 -34.48
N SER A 139 7.20 22.18 -33.88
CA SER A 139 7.34 23.36 -33.01
C SER A 139 7.83 22.97 -31.62
N ILE A 140 8.54 23.90 -30.99
CA ILE A 140 9.04 23.77 -29.61
C ILE A 140 7.90 23.41 -28.63
N GLN A 141 6.68 23.92 -28.85
CA GLN A 141 5.51 23.63 -28.01
C GLN A 141 5.04 22.17 -28.12
N VAL A 142 5.07 21.63 -29.35
CA VAL A 142 4.72 20.21 -29.61
C VAL A 142 5.77 19.29 -28.99
N PHE A 143 7.05 19.65 -29.09
CA PHE A 143 8.14 18.92 -28.44
C PHE A 143 8.04 18.97 -26.91
N PHE A 144 7.79 20.15 -26.33
CA PHE A 144 7.63 20.32 -24.88
C PHE A 144 6.46 19.50 -24.32
N THR A 145 5.35 19.43 -25.06
CA THR A 145 4.20 18.59 -24.68
C THR A 145 4.58 17.10 -24.63
N LYS A 146 5.39 16.62 -25.57
CA LYS A 146 5.89 15.23 -25.57
C LYS A 146 6.81 14.95 -24.39
N VAL A 147 7.76 15.85 -24.14
CA VAL A 147 8.69 15.74 -23.00
C VAL A 147 7.92 15.74 -21.68
N SER A 148 6.99 16.68 -21.49
CA SER A 148 6.18 16.76 -20.28
C SER A 148 5.29 15.52 -20.09
N GLY A 149 4.74 14.96 -21.18
CA GLY A 149 3.96 13.73 -21.14
C GLY A 149 4.75 12.50 -20.65
N ILE A 150 6.03 12.38 -21.00
CA ILE A 150 6.90 11.30 -20.52
C ILE A 150 7.38 11.57 -19.10
N VAL A 151 7.86 12.79 -18.83
CA VAL A 151 8.36 13.19 -17.51
C VAL A 151 7.26 13.09 -16.45
N ASN A 152 6.00 13.36 -16.76
CA ASN A 152 4.90 13.19 -15.80
C ASN A 152 4.57 11.73 -15.46
N GLN A 153 4.99 10.78 -16.30
CA GLN A 153 4.80 9.34 -16.06
C GLN A 153 5.93 8.70 -15.26
N ILE A 154 7.13 9.31 -15.22
CA ILE A 154 8.31 8.79 -14.51
C ILE A 154 8.20 8.86 -12.95
N PRO A 155 7.67 9.92 -12.31
CA PRO A 155 7.68 10.11 -10.85
C PRO A 155 7.00 9.01 -10.04
N GLY A 156 5.92 8.42 -10.55
CA GLY A 156 5.15 7.39 -9.83
C GLY A 156 5.92 6.06 -9.65
N TRP A 157 6.86 5.76 -10.54
CA TRP A 157 7.58 4.48 -10.54
C TRP A 157 8.93 4.57 -9.82
N VAL A 158 9.60 5.72 -9.89
CA VAL A 158 10.89 5.96 -9.20
C VAL A 158 10.71 5.92 -7.67
N THR A 159 9.64 6.50 -7.15
CA THR A 159 9.30 6.44 -5.72
C THR A 159 8.92 5.03 -5.26
N THR A 160 8.22 4.27 -6.12
CA THR A 160 7.86 2.86 -5.85
C THR A 160 9.10 1.96 -5.76
N LEU A 161 10.01 2.04 -6.73
CA LEU A 161 11.24 1.25 -6.73
C LEU A 161 12.17 1.65 -5.58
N GLY A 162 12.23 2.95 -5.24
CA GLY A 162 12.94 3.44 -4.06
C GLY A 162 12.40 2.83 -2.76
N SER A 163 11.08 2.79 -2.58
CA SER A 163 10.48 2.14 -1.40
C SER A 163 10.76 0.64 -1.33
N CYS A 164 10.66 -0.09 -2.46
CA CYS A 164 10.98 -1.53 -2.49
C CYS A 164 12.45 -1.83 -2.21
N PHE A 165 13.38 -1.02 -2.72
CA PHE A 165 14.81 -1.16 -2.43
C PHE A 165 15.10 -1.00 -0.93
N VAL A 166 14.47 0.00 -0.30
CA VAL A 166 14.61 0.24 1.15
C VAL A 166 14.01 -0.92 1.95
N SER A 167 12.83 -1.44 1.58
CA SER A 167 12.21 -2.60 2.24
C SER A 167 13.07 -3.87 2.10
N SER A 168 13.67 -4.10 0.92
CA SER A 168 14.56 -5.25 0.66
C SER A 168 15.86 -5.17 1.48
N GLN A 169 16.42 -3.98 1.64
CA GLN A 169 17.59 -3.74 2.51
C GLN A 169 17.26 -3.94 4.00
N LYS A 170 16.05 -3.56 4.44
CA LYS A 170 15.58 -3.75 5.82
C LYS A 170 15.40 -5.23 6.14
N GLN A 171 14.84 -6.01 5.22
CA GLN A 171 14.66 -7.47 5.33
C GLN A 171 16.01 -8.22 5.44
N ASN A 172 17.03 -7.79 4.69
CA ASN A 172 18.37 -8.40 4.76
C ASN A 172 19.14 -8.07 6.05
N ARG A 173 18.77 -7.00 6.75
CA ARG A 173 19.45 -6.57 7.97
C ARG A 173 18.88 -7.20 9.25
N ALA A 174 17.65 -7.71 9.20
CA ALA A 174 17.01 -8.43 10.31
C ALA A 174 17.41 -9.92 10.40
N GLY A 175 18.17 -10.42 9.43
CA GLY A 175 18.62 -11.82 9.36
C GLY A 175 19.99 -12.13 9.97
N TRP A 176 20.56 -11.24 10.79
CA TRP A 176 21.84 -11.41 11.47
C TRP A 176 21.75 -11.08 12.96
#